data_AF-A0A921KDF4-F1
#
_entry.id   AF-A0A921KDF4-F1
#
_cell.length_a   1.000
_cell.length_b   1.000
_cell.length_c   1.000
_cell.angle_alpha   90.00
_cell.angle_beta   90.00
_cell.angle_gamma   90.00
#
_symmetry.space_group_name_H-M   'P 1'
#
loop_
_entity.id
_entity.type
_entity.pdbx_description
1 polymer ?
#
loop_
_entity_poly.entity_id
_entity_poly.type
_entity_poly.pdbx_seq_one_letter_code
_entity_poly.pdbx_strand_id
1 'polypeptide(L)'
;MVGAIASLKDLLENVSDPKDDTDYIEYFCGENSEDDENTGRRDILYTLTASLTRSFANCSDKLVSDYGYSEGQVSRLRSDISGYNKIKEMVKLASCDYIDLKPYEADMRYVLDTYIRAEDSTVVSELGSMSLVELLLENTSTTPIEALVQGLPGNENAKAETIENNLQHEIVKKMSSNQVYYGKLSEMLQVLIDQRRIEAMSYEEYLRQVVELAQAILHPEDSLDYPDTAKNSEARRAFYDYFEKDENLAVNLDNAILSALRPDWKRNFQKQRKIKNAIYNVLKTEGYNEDEATQETATVFEIAERQVGYDV
;
A
#
# COMPACT_ATOMS: atom_id res chain seq x y z
N MET A 1 25.30 10.77 17.94
CA MET A 1 25.67 11.31 16.61
C MET A 1 26.73 10.47 15.91
N VAL A 2 28.01 10.49 16.32
CA VAL A 2 29.11 9.81 15.58
C VAL A 2 28.84 8.31 15.33
N GLY A 3 28.41 7.58 16.37
CA GLY A 3 28.08 6.16 16.23
C GLY A 3 26.92 5.90 15.25
N ALA A 4 25.86 6.73 15.28
CA ALA A 4 24.73 6.59 14.37
C ALA A 4 25.13 6.86 12.91
N ILE A 5 26.04 7.82 12.66
CA ILE A 5 26.57 8.09 11.31
C ILE A 5 27.37 6.89 10.81
N ALA A 6 28.25 6.31 11.64
CA ALA A 6 29.04 5.15 11.26
C ALA A 6 28.13 3.95 10.93
N SER A 7 27.17 3.63 11.81
CA SER A 7 26.22 2.53 11.57
C SER A 7 25.33 2.75 10.34
N LEU A 8 24.93 3.99 10.02
CA LEU A 8 24.21 4.28 8.78
C LEU A 8 25.07 4.06 7.54
N LYS A 9 26.35 4.44 7.60
CA LYS A 9 27.29 4.18 6.49
C LYS A 9 27.48 2.68 6.29
N ASP A 10 27.75 1.94 7.37
CA ASP A 10 27.91 0.48 7.31
C ASP A 10 26.64 -0.20 6.76
N LEU A 11 25.45 0.26 7.15
CA LEU A 11 24.19 -0.26 6.62
C LEU A 11 24.08 -0.03 5.10
N LEU A 12 24.31 1.20 4.65
CA LEU A 12 24.17 1.60 3.25
C LEU A 12 25.36 1.18 2.37
N GLU A 13 26.46 0.71 2.97
CA GLU A 13 27.56 0.07 2.24
C GLU A 13 27.14 -1.26 1.61
N ASN A 14 26.13 -1.93 2.18
CA ASN A 14 25.61 -3.19 1.65
C ASN A 14 24.66 -3.02 0.46
N VAL A 15 24.25 -1.79 0.14
CA VAL A 15 23.48 -1.49 -1.07
C VAL A 15 24.39 -1.69 -2.28
N SER A 16 23.90 -2.43 -3.27
CA SER A 16 24.66 -2.70 -4.50
C SER A 16 25.02 -1.42 -5.24
N ASP A 17 26.21 -1.41 -5.87
CA ASP A 17 26.55 -0.36 -6.83
C ASP A 17 25.60 -0.45 -8.04
N PRO A 18 25.16 0.69 -8.62
CA PRO A 18 25.71 2.05 -8.45
C PRO A 18 25.23 2.84 -7.22
N LYS A 19 24.31 2.31 -6.40
CA LYS A 19 23.64 3.01 -5.29
C LYS A 19 22.74 4.14 -5.80
N ASP A 20 22.03 3.86 -6.88
CA ASP A 20 20.93 4.68 -7.35
C ASP A 20 19.69 4.47 -6.45
N ASP A 21 18.69 5.34 -6.59
CA ASP A 21 17.52 5.33 -5.71
C ASP A 21 16.77 3.97 -5.71
N THR A 22 16.71 3.30 -6.86
CA THR A 22 16.13 1.94 -7.00
C THR A 22 16.93 0.87 -6.27
N ASP A 23 18.26 1.01 -6.17
CA ASP A 23 19.09 0.03 -5.44
C ASP A 23 18.78 0.04 -3.94
N TYR A 24 18.44 1.20 -3.38
CA TYR A 24 17.97 1.30 -1.99
C TYR A 24 16.59 0.65 -1.83
N ILE A 25 15.66 0.88 -2.77
CA ILE A 25 14.34 0.24 -2.74
C ILE A 25 14.51 -1.29 -2.79
N GLU A 26 15.30 -1.81 -3.72
CA GLU A 26 15.59 -3.24 -3.84
C GLU A 26 16.24 -3.80 -2.57
N TYR A 27 17.23 -3.11 -1.99
CA TYR A 27 17.92 -3.60 -0.80
C TYR A 27 17.03 -3.64 0.46
N PHE A 28 16.12 -2.68 0.62
CA PHE A 28 15.28 -2.55 1.83
C PHE A 28 13.88 -3.17 1.68
N CYS A 29 13.39 -3.32 0.45
CA CYS A 29 12.05 -3.84 0.16
C CYS A 29 12.11 -5.18 -0.57
N GLY A 30 13.04 -5.33 -1.53
CA GLY A 30 13.13 -6.51 -2.41
C GLY A 30 11.81 -6.85 -3.11
N GLU A 31 11.71 -8.09 -3.59
CA GLU A 31 10.45 -8.60 -4.19
C GLU A 31 9.32 -8.76 -3.15
N ASN A 32 9.67 -9.09 -1.90
CA ASN A 32 8.71 -9.21 -0.80
C ASN A 32 9.11 -8.29 0.36
N SER A 33 8.44 -7.14 0.44
CA SER A 33 8.70 -6.13 1.47
C SER A 33 8.29 -6.57 2.88
N GLU A 34 7.40 -7.56 3.01
CA GLU A 34 6.94 -8.08 4.30
C GLU A 34 7.85 -9.15 4.90
N ASP A 35 8.94 -9.53 4.22
CA ASP A 35 9.90 -10.47 4.77
C ASP A 35 10.55 -9.95 6.07
N ASP A 36 10.78 -10.85 7.03
CA ASP A 36 11.33 -10.51 8.35
C ASP A 36 12.72 -9.83 8.23
N GLU A 37 13.53 -10.25 7.24
CA GLU A 37 14.86 -9.68 7.04
C GLU A 37 14.77 -8.24 6.51
N ASN A 38 13.93 -8.02 5.50
CA ASN A 38 13.70 -6.69 4.92
C ASN A 38 13.10 -5.74 5.96
N THR A 39 12.11 -6.20 6.73
CA THR A 39 11.51 -5.44 7.84
C THR A 39 12.57 -5.07 8.88
N GLY A 40 13.42 -6.02 9.28
CA GLY A 40 14.52 -5.77 10.21
C GLY A 40 15.54 -4.75 9.69
N ARG A 41 15.89 -4.78 8.41
CA ARG A 41 16.77 -3.77 7.79
C ARG A 41 16.14 -2.38 7.81
N ARG A 42 14.85 -2.27 7.49
CA ARG A 42 14.09 -1.00 7.52
C ARG A 42 14.00 -0.44 8.93
N ASP A 43 13.71 -1.27 9.93
CA ASP A 43 13.69 -0.86 11.35
C ASP A 43 15.02 -0.26 11.80
N ILE A 44 16.14 -0.87 11.38
CA ILE A 44 17.49 -0.35 11.64
C ILE A 44 17.68 1.00 10.96
N LEU A 45 17.34 1.13 9.67
CA LEU A 45 17.42 2.39 8.92
C LEU A 45 16.62 3.49 9.62
N TYR A 46 15.37 3.21 9.98
CA TYR A 46 14.45 4.15 10.61
C TYR A 46 14.98 4.60 11.97
N THR A 47 15.40 3.64 12.80
CA THR A 47 15.91 3.90 14.14
C THR A 47 17.19 4.72 14.12
N LEU A 48 18.16 4.36 13.27
CA LEU A 48 19.44 5.05 13.17
C LEU A 48 19.25 6.49 12.64
N THR A 49 18.42 6.67 11.62
CA THR A 49 18.14 7.99 11.03
C THR A 49 17.43 8.90 12.02
N ALA A 50 16.44 8.39 12.76
CA ALA A 50 15.75 9.14 13.81
C ALA A 50 16.71 9.50 14.96
N SER A 51 17.55 8.56 15.40
CA SER A 51 18.56 8.77 16.44
C SER A 51 19.59 9.83 16.04
N LEU A 52 20.06 9.81 14.79
CA LEU A 52 20.98 10.80 14.24
C LEU A 52 20.33 12.19 14.20
N THR A 53 19.13 12.28 13.66
CA THR A 53 18.36 13.53 13.52
C THR A 53 18.13 14.19 14.88
N ARG A 54 17.65 13.43 15.88
CA ARG A 54 17.46 13.92 17.25
C ARG A 54 18.78 14.31 17.92
N SER A 55 19.84 13.50 17.76
CA SER A 55 21.16 13.81 18.29
C SER A 55 21.68 15.14 17.76
N PHE A 56 21.47 15.41 16.46
CA PHE A 56 21.88 16.66 15.83
C PHE A 56 21.09 17.85 16.35
N ALA A 57 19.76 17.74 16.45
CA ALA A 57 18.93 18.80 17.01
C ALA A 57 19.43 19.24 18.40
N ASN A 58 19.71 18.26 19.27
CA ASN A 58 20.11 18.48 20.66
C ASN A 58 21.45 19.19 20.84
N CYS A 59 22.35 19.14 19.85
CA CYS A 59 23.69 19.75 19.98
C CYS A 59 24.07 20.72 18.87
N SER A 60 23.23 20.91 17.85
CA SER A 60 23.51 21.71 16.66
C SER A 60 24.03 23.12 16.99
N ASP A 61 23.39 23.81 17.94
CA ASP A 61 23.78 25.15 18.39
C ASP A 61 25.12 25.21 19.14
N LYS A 62 25.61 24.06 19.63
CA LYS A 62 26.84 23.94 20.42
C LYS A 62 28.02 23.37 19.62
N LEU A 63 27.78 22.86 18.40
CA LEU A 63 28.82 22.19 17.61
C LEU A 63 30.02 23.10 17.35
N VAL A 64 29.78 24.38 17.02
CA VAL A 64 30.84 25.35 16.76
C VAL A 64 31.46 25.86 18.06
N SER A 65 30.64 26.24 19.05
CA SER A 65 31.11 26.89 20.28
C SER A 65 31.83 25.95 21.25
N ASP A 66 31.30 24.75 21.45
CA ASP A 66 31.69 23.86 22.54
C ASP A 66 32.47 22.64 22.04
N TYR A 67 32.29 22.26 20.77
CA TYR A 67 32.89 21.05 20.19
C TYR A 67 33.90 21.34 19.06
N GLY A 68 34.15 22.62 18.73
CA GLY A 68 35.20 23.03 17.79
C GLY A 68 34.95 22.65 16.33
N TYR A 69 33.70 22.42 15.94
CA TYR A 69 33.35 22.22 14.54
C TYR A 69 33.44 23.55 13.79
N SER A 70 33.89 23.49 12.54
CA SER A 70 33.71 24.60 11.61
C SER A 70 32.28 24.65 11.07
N GLU A 71 31.81 25.83 10.70
CA GLU A 71 30.51 26.02 10.03
C GLU A 71 30.35 25.12 8.79
N GLY A 72 31.44 24.92 8.03
CA GLY A 72 31.45 24.03 6.87
C GLY A 72 31.22 22.56 7.25
N GLN A 73 31.74 22.09 8.39
CA GLN A 73 31.47 20.73 8.87
C GLN A 73 30.03 20.58 9.36
N VAL A 74 29.49 21.58 10.04
CA VAL A 74 28.07 21.58 10.46
C VAL A 74 27.16 21.56 9.23
N SER A 75 27.48 22.33 8.19
CA SER A 75 26.73 22.33 6.93
C SER A 75 26.78 20.96 6.24
N ARG A 76 27.93 20.27 6.23
CA ARG A 76 28.04 18.91 5.70
C ARG A 76 27.19 17.92 6.49
N LEU A 77 27.24 17.99 7.82
CA LEU A 77 26.38 17.16 8.68
C LEU A 77 24.90 17.37 8.39
N ARG A 78 24.45 18.62 8.20
CA ARG A 78 23.06 18.90 7.80
C ARG A 78 22.72 18.21 6.48
N SER A 79 23.61 18.32 5.49
CA SER A 79 23.43 17.69 4.17
C SER A 79 23.36 16.16 4.27
N ASP A 80 24.26 15.54 5.03
CA ASP A 80 24.29 14.08 5.23
C ASP A 80 22.99 13.61 5.90
N ILE A 81 22.55 14.30 6.96
CA ILE A 81 21.31 13.97 7.67
C ILE A 81 20.09 14.14 6.77
N SER A 82 20.06 15.19 5.93
CA SER A 82 19.02 15.38 4.93
C SER A 82 18.99 14.22 3.94
N GLY A 83 20.15 13.78 3.45
CA GLY A 83 20.27 12.64 2.54
C GLY A 83 19.74 11.34 3.16
N TYR A 84 20.14 11.03 4.39
CA TYR A 84 19.64 9.85 5.10
C TYR A 84 18.13 9.89 5.34
N ASN A 85 17.56 11.07 5.66
CA ASN A 85 16.12 11.21 5.80
C ASN A 85 15.38 11.02 4.47
N LYS A 86 15.94 11.50 3.35
CA LYS A 86 15.38 11.27 2.01
C LYS A 86 15.33 9.77 1.67
N ILE A 87 16.41 9.04 1.93
CA ILE A 87 16.45 7.58 1.73
C ILE A 87 15.41 6.90 2.63
N LYS A 88 15.35 7.28 3.91
CA LYS A 88 14.36 6.76 4.87
C LYS A 88 12.93 6.99 4.39
N GLU A 89 12.60 8.19 3.90
CA GLU A 89 11.27 8.52 3.37
C GLU A 89 10.94 7.71 2.13
N MET A 90 11.87 7.61 1.18
CA MET A 90 11.71 6.80 -0.02
C MET A 90 11.44 5.33 0.31
N VAL A 91 12.27 4.72 1.16
CA VAL A 91 12.11 3.33 1.59
C VAL A 91 10.78 3.13 2.33
N LYS A 92 10.38 4.07 3.19
CA LYS A 92 9.10 4.01 3.91
C LYS A 92 7.89 4.08 2.97
N LEU A 93 7.96 4.88 1.92
CA LEU A 93 6.90 4.94 0.91
C LEU A 93 6.87 3.68 0.06
N ALA A 94 8.03 3.23 -0.42
CA ALA A 94 8.14 2.06 -1.27
C ALA A 94 7.76 0.74 -0.55
N SER A 95 7.95 0.67 0.76
CA SER A 95 7.56 -0.48 1.60
C SER A 95 6.13 -0.41 2.14
N CYS A 96 5.41 0.69 1.93
CA CYS A 96 4.09 0.94 2.49
C CYS A 96 4.03 1.03 4.04
N ASP A 97 5.17 1.20 4.73
CA ASP A 97 5.28 1.32 6.20
C ASP A 97 4.72 2.66 6.76
N TYR A 98 4.06 3.49 5.94
CA TYR A 98 3.65 4.85 6.32
C TYR A 98 2.49 4.90 7.33
N ILE A 99 1.71 3.82 7.46
CA ILE A 99 0.52 3.76 8.31
C ILE A 99 0.87 3.80 9.81
N ASP A 100 2.08 3.37 10.22
CA ASP A 100 2.40 3.09 11.64
C ASP A 100 3.11 4.23 12.39
N LEU A 101 3.33 5.40 11.76
CA LEU A 101 4.23 6.43 12.32
C LEU A 101 3.57 7.75 12.76
N LYS A 102 2.23 7.83 12.80
CA LYS A 102 1.47 8.99 13.35
C LYS A 102 2.04 9.58 14.66
N PRO A 103 2.54 8.80 15.64
CA PRO A 103 3.07 9.37 16.89
C PRO A 103 4.45 10.04 16.76
N TYR A 104 5.23 9.74 15.72
CA TYR A 104 6.63 10.13 15.62
C TYR A 104 6.89 11.29 14.64
N GLU A 105 5.91 11.62 13.80
CA GLU A 105 6.09 12.58 12.72
C GLU A 105 6.14 14.05 13.17
N ALA A 106 5.32 14.48 14.13
CA ALA A 106 5.28 15.89 14.54
C ALA A 106 6.62 16.41 15.12
N ASP A 107 7.21 15.66 16.06
CA ASP A 107 8.47 16.05 16.70
C ASP A 107 9.67 15.92 15.74
N MET A 108 9.70 14.87 14.90
CA MET A 108 10.76 14.74 13.90
C MET A 108 10.65 15.81 12.81
N ARG A 109 9.42 16.18 12.42
CA ARG A 109 9.16 17.24 11.45
C ARG A 109 9.63 18.59 11.95
N TYR A 110 9.30 18.94 13.20
CA TYR A 110 9.83 20.15 13.82
C TYR A 110 11.37 20.17 13.79
N VAL A 111 12.01 19.04 14.08
CA VAL A 111 13.47 18.94 14.03
C VAL A 111 14.01 19.16 12.62
N LEU A 112 13.39 18.55 11.60
CA LEU A 112 13.77 18.73 10.21
C LEU A 112 13.59 20.19 9.80
N ASP A 113 12.39 20.74 9.94
CA ASP A 113 12.07 22.11 9.53
C ASP A 113 12.93 23.18 10.23
N THR A 114 13.26 22.95 11.50
CA THR A 114 14.00 23.93 12.33
C THR A 114 15.50 23.83 12.16
N TYR A 115 16.07 22.62 12.09
CA TYR A 115 17.52 22.42 12.19
C TYR A 115 18.16 21.88 10.90
N ILE A 116 17.37 21.24 10.04
CA ILE A 116 17.78 20.54 8.82
C ILE A 116 16.86 21.05 7.71
N ARG A 117 16.89 22.35 7.43
CA ARG A 117 16.12 22.94 6.32
C ARG A 117 16.42 22.17 5.03
N ALA A 118 15.48 21.33 4.63
CA ALA A 118 15.49 20.60 3.38
C ALA A 118 14.25 21.06 2.61
N GLU A 119 14.43 21.62 1.41
CA GLU A 119 13.36 22.25 0.65
C GLU A 119 12.36 21.26 0.01
N ASP A 120 12.48 19.95 0.23
CA ASP A 120 11.91 18.94 -0.66
C ASP A 120 11.11 17.81 0.02
N SER A 121 10.05 18.09 0.80
CA SER A 121 9.08 17.04 1.15
C SER A 121 7.68 17.59 1.46
N THR A 122 6.98 18.06 0.43
CA THR A 122 5.57 18.47 0.51
C THR A 122 4.61 17.29 0.55
N VAL A 123 4.90 16.20 -0.18
CA VAL A 123 3.98 15.06 -0.39
C VAL A 123 3.80 14.20 0.87
N VAL A 124 4.83 14.07 1.72
CA VAL A 124 4.71 13.39 3.02
C VAL A 124 3.72 14.10 3.95
N SER A 125 3.42 15.40 3.72
CA SER A 125 2.43 16.14 4.50
C SER A 125 0.98 15.73 4.24
N GLU A 126 0.64 15.27 3.02
CA GLU A 126 -0.72 14.92 2.61
C GLU A 126 -1.02 13.43 2.86
N LEU A 127 0.00 12.58 2.85
CA LEU A 127 -0.08 11.14 3.19
C LEU A 127 -0.45 10.86 4.66
N GLY A 128 -0.47 11.88 5.53
CA GLY A 128 -0.90 11.73 6.93
C GLY A 128 -2.37 11.34 7.09
N SER A 129 -3.20 11.62 6.08
CA SER A 129 -4.63 11.29 6.05
C SER A 129 -5.03 10.23 5.04
N MET A 130 -4.25 10.02 3.97
CA MET A 130 -4.63 9.18 2.83
C MET A 130 -3.44 8.33 2.36
N SER A 131 -3.72 7.16 1.81
CA SER A 131 -2.73 6.30 1.14
C SER A 131 -2.23 6.94 -0.16
N LEU A 132 -1.08 6.48 -0.66
CA LEU A 132 -0.58 6.94 -1.96
C LEU A 132 -1.57 6.63 -3.09
N VAL A 133 -2.25 5.49 -3.02
CA VAL A 133 -3.28 5.09 -4.00
C VAL A 133 -4.47 6.06 -3.99
N GLU A 134 -4.89 6.53 -2.81
CA GLU A 134 -5.95 7.53 -2.67
C GLU A 134 -5.49 8.91 -3.17
N LEU A 135 -4.25 9.31 -2.90
CA LEU A 135 -3.70 10.56 -3.40
C LEU A 135 -3.60 10.59 -4.93
N LEU A 136 -3.32 9.46 -5.58
CA LEU A 136 -3.32 9.38 -7.05
C LEU A 136 -4.68 9.75 -7.65
N LEU A 137 -5.78 9.50 -6.94
CA LEU A 137 -7.15 9.83 -7.37
C LEU A 137 -7.59 11.24 -6.98
N GLU A 138 -7.29 11.68 -5.76
CA GLU A 138 -7.72 13.02 -5.32
C GLU A 138 -7.09 14.13 -6.18
N ASN A 139 -5.85 13.91 -6.61
CA ASN A 139 -5.13 14.86 -7.45
C ASN A 139 -5.69 14.97 -8.88
N THR A 140 -6.58 14.08 -9.35
CA THR A 140 -7.19 14.25 -10.69
C THR A 140 -8.05 15.52 -10.80
N SER A 141 -8.44 16.15 -9.67
CA SER A 141 -9.35 17.29 -9.64
C SER A 141 -8.69 18.66 -9.38
N THR A 142 -7.53 18.72 -8.72
CA THR A 142 -6.95 20.00 -8.23
C THR A 142 -5.46 20.20 -8.51
N THR A 143 -4.68 19.14 -8.73
CA THR A 143 -3.22 19.21 -8.88
C THR A 143 -2.76 18.18 -9.93
N PRO A 144 -2.05 18.55 -11.01
CA PRO A 144 -1.59 17.57 -11.99
C PRO A 144 -0.80 16.43 -11.32
N ILE A 145 -1.03 15.18 -11.74
CA ILE A 145 -0.33 14.01 -11.19
C ILE A 145 1.19 14.17 -11.21
N GLU A 146 1.71 14.90 -12.19
CA GLU A 146 3.13 15.23 -12.31
C GLU A 146 3.65 15.98 -11.09
N ALA A 147 2.86 16.86 -10.46
CA ALA A 147 3.28 17.60 -9.29
C ALA A 147 3.32 16.70 -8.03
N LEU A 148 2.37 15.76 -7.89
CA LEU A 148 2.41 14.73 -6.84
C LEU A 148 3.67 13.87 -7.01
N VAL A 149 3.90 13.36 -8.23
CA VAL A 149 5.06 12.54 -8.57
C VAL A 149 6.36 13.32 -8.39
N GLN A 150 6.41 14.61 -8.72
CA GLN A 150 7.58 15.45 -8.49
C GLN A 150 7.97 15.53 -7.02
N GLY A 151 6.99 15.60 -6.11
CA GLY A 151 7.24 15.68 -4.68
C GLY A 151 7.53 14.33 -3.99
N LEU A 152 7.41 13.20 -4.70
CA LEU A 152 7.92 11.91 -4.21
C LEU A 152 9.46 11.93 -4.19
N PRO A 153 10.11 11.29 -3.20
CA PRO A 153 11.56 11.16 -3.17
C PRO A 153 12.04 10.17 -4.24
N GLY A 154 13.31 10.32 -4.61
CA GLY A 154 13.99 9.47 -5.58
C GLY A 154 13.96 9.99 -7.02
N ASN A 155 14.58 9.25 -7.92
CA ASN A 155 14.57 9.45 -9.37
C ASN A 155 13.26 8.93 -10.00
N GLU A 156 13.08 9.10 -11.32
CA GLU A 156 11.84 8.68 -12.01
C GLU A 156 11.53 7.19 -11.87
N ASN A 157 12.55 6.33 -11.86
CA ASN A 157 12.38 4.88 -11.69
C ASN A 157 11.97 4.52 -10.26
N ALA A 158 12.62 5.11 -9.26
CA ALA A 158 12.29 4.90 -7.85
C ALA A 158 10.88 5.39 -7.51
N LYS A 159 10.43 6.49 -8.13
CA LYS A 159 9.05 6.99 -8.03
C LYS A 159 8.05 6.01 -8.62
N ALA A 160 8.34 5.47 -9.81
CA ALA A 160 7.50 4.46 -10.43
C ALA A 160 7.40 3.18 -9.58
N GLU A 161 8.52 2.66 -9.09
CA GLU A 161 8.53 1.49 -8.19
C GLU A 161 7.79 1.74 -6.89
N THR A 162 7.91 2.95 -6.32
CA THR A 162 7.15 3.34 -5.13
C THR A 162 5.64 3.27 -5.40
N ILE A 163 5.19 3.81 -6.53
CA ILE A 163 3.78 3.76 -6.95
C ILE A 163 3.32 2.32 -7.16
N GLU A 164 4.10 1.53 -7.90
CA GLU A 164 3.84 0.12 -8.22
C GLU A 164 3.67 -0.71 -6.94
N ASN A 165 4.59 -0.56 -5.98
CA ASN A 165 4.52 -1.26 -4.70
C ASN A 165 3.28 -0.87 -3.90
N ASN A 166 2.90 0.41 -3.91
CA ASN A 166 1.69 0.88 -3.21
C ASN A 166 0.41 0.34 -3.84
N LEU A 167 0.33 0.28 -5.18
CA LEU A 167 -0.79 -0.35 -5.88
C LEU A 167 -0.86 -1.85 -5.57
N GLN A 168 0.28 -2.54 -5.63
CA GLN A 168 0.35 -3.97 -5.32
C GLN A 168 -0.08 -4.27 -3.88
N HIS A 169 0.40 -3.48 -2.91
CA HIS A 169 0.03 -3.61 -1.51
C HIS A 169 -1.49 -3.45 -1.32
N GLU A 170 -2.12 -2.44 -1.93
CA GLU A 170 -3.57 -2.25 -1.80
C GLU A 170 -4.36 -3.36 -2.52
N ILE A 171 -3.89 -3.87 -3.66
CA ILE A 171 -4.46 -5.04 -4.33
C ILE A 171 -4.43 -6.27 -3.42
N VAL A 172 -3.27 -6.59 -2.84
CA VAL A 172 -3.09 -7.77 -1.96
C VAL A 172 -3.99 -7.66 -0.73
N LYS A 173 -4.01 -6.48 -0.09
CA LYS A 173 -4.87 -6.21 1.06
C LYS A 173 -6.35 -6.42 0.75
N LYS A 174 -6.81 -6.03 -0.44
CA LYS A 174 -8.20 -6.22 -0.85
C LYS A 174 -8.49 -7.58 -1.45
N MET A 175 -7.48 -8.37 -1.83
CA MET A 175 -7.64 -9.68 -2.48
C MET A 175 -8.49 -10.67 -1.69
N SER A 176 -8.48 -10.59 -0.35
CA SER A 176 -9.33 -11.42 0.50
C SER A 176 -10.82 -11.19 0.27
N SER A 177 -11.23 -9.97 -0.11
CA SER A 177 -12.64 -9.65 -0.36
C SER A 177 -13.17 -10.20 -1.68
N ASN A 178 -12.33 -10.20 -2.72
CA ASN A 178 -12.68 -10.64 -4.07
C ASN A 178 -11.44 -11.08 -4.86
N GLN A 179 -11.05 -12.34 -4.70
CA GLN A 179 -9.82 -12.87 -5.30
C GLN A 179 -9.81 -12.81 -6.83
N VAL A 180 -10.96 -12.98 -7.48
CA VAL A 180 -11.05 -12.98 -8.95
C VAL A 180 -10.79 -11.57 -9.49
N TYR A 181 -11.47 -10.57 -8.94
CA TYR A 181 -11.33 -9.18 -9.39
C TYR A 181 -9.92 -8.63 -9.14
N TYR A 182 -9.44 -8.72 -7.89
CA TYR A 182 -8.11 -8.21 -7.54
C TYR A 182 -6.98 -9.04 -8.14
N GLY A 183 -7.20 -10.33 -8.43
CA GLY A 183 -6.29 -11.15 -9.22
C GLY A 183 -6.08 -10.59 -10.62
N LYS A 184 -7.16 -10.22 -11.32
CA LYS A 184 -7.09 -9.55 -12.63
C LYS A 184 -6.34 -8.21 -12.55
N LEU A 185 -6.60 -7.39 -11.52
CA LEU A 185 -5.88 -6.13 -11.33
C LEU A 185 -4.38 -6.36 -11.05
N SER A 186 -4.03 -7.42 -10.32
CA SER A 186 -2.63 -7.81 -10.09
C SER A 186 -1.93 -8.18 -11.40
N GLU A 187 -2.59 -8.93 -12.28
CA GLU A 187 -2.06 -9.26 -13.60
C GLU A 187 -1.89 -8.00 -14.47
N MET A 188 -2.87 -7.09 -14.45
CA MET A 188 -2.79 -5.81 -15.16
C MET A 188 -1.62 -4.95 -14.64
N LEU A 189 -1.42 -4.89 -13.32
CA LEU A 189 -0.27 -4.19 -12.72
C LEU A 189 1.05 -4.81 -13.19
N GLN A 190 1.17 -6.14 -13.20
CA GLN A 190 2.39 -6.80 -13.67
C GLN A 190 2.70 -6.46 -15.13
N VAL A 191 1.70 -6.48 -16.00
CA VAL A 191 1.85 -6.08 -17.41
C VAL A 191 2.31 -4.63 -17.52
N LEU A 192 1.75 -3.73 -16.71
CA LEU A 192 2.14 -2.31 -16.67
C LEU A 192 3.60 -2.13 -16.23
N ILE A 193 4.04 -2.84 -15.18
CA ILE A 193 5.42 -2.85 -14.69
C ILE A 193 6.37 -3.33 -15.78
N ASP A 194 6.04 -4.45 -16.43
CA ASP A 194 6.87 -5.04 -17.49
C ASP A 194 7.00 -4.08 -18.68
N GLN A 195 5.89 -3.46 -19.10
CA GLN A 195 5.88 -2.48 -20.20
C GLN A 195 6.72 -1.23 -19.88
N ARG A 196 6.65 -0.73 -18.65
CA ARG A 196 7.51 0.38 -18.20
C ARG A 196 8.98 -0.02 -18.24
N ARG A 197 9.33 -1.20 -17.70
CA ARG A 197 10.73 -1.67 -17.62
C ARG A 197 11.40 -1.82 -18.99
N ILE A 198 10.62 -2.14 -20.03
CA ILE A 198 11.11 -2.23 -21.42
C ILE A 198 10.93 -0.92 -22.20
N GLU A 199 10.54 0.17 -21.54
CA GLU A 199 10.25 1.48 -22.14
C GLU A 199 9.24 1.41 -23.31
N ALA A 200 8.25 0.51 -23.22
CA ALA A 200 7.25 0.31 -24.27
C ALA A 200 6.15 1.41 -24.29
N MET A 201 6.19 2.36 -23.36
CA MET A 201 5.25 3.49 -23.26
C MET A 201 5.93 4.75 -22.73
N SER A 202 5.30 5.90 -22.97
CA SER A 202 5.74 7.17 -22.40
C SER A 202 5.43 7.22 -20.90
N TYR A 203 6.16 8.06 -20.17
CA TYR A 203 5.90 8.27 -18.75
C TYR A 203 4.51 8.86 -18.48
N GLU A 204 4.04 9.77 -19.33
CA GLU A 204 2.68 10.33 -19.26
C GLU A 204 1.61 9.24 -19.41
N GLU A 205 1.80 8.33 -20.36
CA GLU A 205 0.89 7.20 -20.57
C GLU A 205 0.92 6.21 -19.40
N TYR A 206 2.11 5.95 -18.85
CA TYR A 206 2.26 5.17 -17.63
C TYR A 206 1.48 5.77 -16.45
N LEU A 207 1.65 7.07 -16.19
CA LEU A 207 0.94 7.77 -15.11
C LEU A 207 -0.58 7.73 -15.30
N ARG A 208 -1.06 7.86 -16.54
CA ARG A 208 -2.49 7.70 -16.86
C ARG A 208 -2.99 6.31 -16.49
N GLN A 209 -2.29 5.25 -16.89
CA GLN A 209 -2.69 3.87 -16.59
C GLN A 209 -2.60 3.54 -15.10
N VAL A 210 -1.62 4.10 -14.38
CA VAL A 210 -1.53 4.02 -12.91
C VAL A 210 -2.78 4.59 -12.23
N VAL A 211 -3.27 5.75 -12.69
CA VAL A 211 -4.47 6.39 -12.11
C VAL A 211 -5.72 5.57 -12.40
N GLU A 212 -5.86 5.07 -13.63
CA GLU A 212 -6.98 4.19 -14.00
C GLU A 212 -6.99 2.92 -13.15
N LEU A 213 -5.82 2.35 -12.89
CA LEU A 213 -5.67 1.18 -12.03
C LEU A 213 -5.98 1.52 -10.57
N ALA A 214 -5.50 2.65 -10.05
CA ALA A 214 -5.84 3.15 -8.72
C ALA A 214 -7.37 3.31 -8.55
N GLN A 215 -8.06 3.83 -9.57
CA GLN A 215 -9.52 3.99 -9.56
C GLN A 215 -10.20 2.62 -9.48
N ALA A 216 -9.75 1.65 -10.27
CA ALA A 216 -10.30 0.29 -10.24
C ALA A 216 -10.07 -0.40 -8.88
N ILE A 217 -8.93 -0.17 -8.23
CA ILE A 217 -8.62 -0.72 -6.90
C ILE A 217 -9.52 -0.12 -5.82
N LEU A 218 -9.71 1.20 -5.83
CA LEU A 218 -10.43 1.92 -4.77
C LEU A 218 -11.94 1.91 -4.97
N HIS A 219 -12.39 2.01 -6.21
CA HIS A 219 -13.79 2.12 -6.61
C HIS A 219 -14.20 1.03 -7.61
N PRO A 220 -14.15 -0.25 -7.22
CA PRO A 220 -14.62 -1.34 -8.08
C PRO A 220 -16.09 -1.19 -8.47
N GLU A 221 -16.89 -0.53 -7.62
CA GLU A 221 -18.26 -0.18 -7.93
C GLU A 221 -18.39 0.66 -9.19
N ASP A 222 -17.42 1.50 -9.58
CA ASP A 222 -17.58 2.35 -10.77
C ASP A 222 -17.41 1.60 -12.09
N SER A 223 -16.95 0.35 -12.05
CA SER A 223 -16.76 -0.48 -13.22
C SER A 223 -18.07 -0.67 -14.00
N LEU A 224 -18.00 -0.49 -15.32
CA LEU A 224 -19.10 -0.77 -16.25
C LEU A 224 -19.35 -2.26 -16.44
N ASP A 225 -18.42 -3.12 -15.98
CA ASP A 225 -18.56 -4.57 -16.07
C ASP A 225 -19.60 -5.13 -15.09
N TYR A 226 -19.98 -4.38 -14.05
CA TYR A 226 -20.96 -4.82 -13.06
C TYR A 226 -22.38 -4.34 -13.41
N PRO A 227 -23.40 -5.22 -13.31
CA PRO A 227 -24.79 -4.82 -13.42
C PRO A 227 -25.21 -3.98 -12.20
N ASP A 228 -26.19 -3.09 -12.38
CA ASP A 228 -26.70 -2.18 -11.33
C ASP A 228 -27.12 -2.91 -10.04
N THR A 229 -27.57 -4.16 -10.16
CA THR A 229 -28.02 -5.03 -9.06
C THR A 229 -26.87 -5.52 -8.17
N ALA A 230 -25.66 -5.67 -8.73
CA ALA A 230 -24.45 -6.10 -8.03
C ALA A 230 -23.51 -4.93 -7.69
N LYS A 231 -23.56 -3.85 -8.48
CA LYS A 231 -22.65 -2.70 -8.44
C LYS A 231 -22.40 -2.13 -7.04
N ASN A 232 -23.45 -2.03 -6.22
CA ASN A 232 -23.39 -1.39 -4.89
C ASN A 232 -23.18 -2.36 -3.70
N SER A 233 -22.98 -3.66 -3.95
CA SER A 233 -22.71 -4.64 -2.89
C SER A 233 -21.41 -5.37 -3.17
N GLU A 234 -20.44 -5.22 -2.27
CA GLU A 234 -19.14 -5.90 -2.36
C GLU A 234 -19.30 -7.43 -2.42
N ALA A 235 -20.21 -7.98 -1.60
CA ALA A 235 -20.50 -9.40 -1.59
C ALA A 235 -21.09 -9.88 -2.93
N ARG A 236 -21.99 -9.10 -3.53
CA ARG A 236 -22.56 -9.43 -4.85
C ARG A 236 -21.52 -9.37 -5.94
N ARG A 237 -20.61 -8.37 -5.93
CA ARG A 237 -19.48 -8.32 -6.87
C ARG A 237 -18.60 -9.56 -6.73
N ALA A 238 -18.26 -9.95 -5.50
CA ALA A 238 -17.45 -11.14 -5.25
C ALA A 238 -18.12 -12.43 -5.76
N PHE A 239 -19.42 -12.62 -5.52
CA PHE A 239 -20.14 -13.78 -6.06
C PHE A 239 -20.29 -13.72 -7.58
N TYR A 240 -20.57 -12.54 -8.13
CA TYR A 240 -20.68 -12.32 -9.57
C TYR A 240 -19.38 -12.68 -10.30
N ASP A 241 -18.24 -12.21 -9.79
CA ASP A 241 -16.94 -12.52 -10.38
C ASP A 241 -16.57 -14.00 -10.22
N TYR A 242 -16.90 -14.60 -9.07
CA TYR A 242 -16.65 -16.02 -8.81
C TYR A 242 -17.49 -16.95 -9.72
N PHE A 243 -18.77 -16.64 -9.92
CA PHE A 243 -19.69 -17.45 -10.74
C PHE A 243 -19.74 -16.96 -12.20
N GLU A 244 -18.61 -16.58 -12.77
CA GLU A 244 -18.46 -16.23 -14.19
C GLU A 244 -19.54 -15.25 -14.72
N LYS A 245 -19.86 -14.23 -13.91
CA LYS A 245 -20.82 -13.17 -14.25
C LYS A 245 -22.30 -13.58 -14.21
N ASP A 246 -22.66 -14.59 -13.42
CA ASP A 246 -24.07 -14.91 -13.14
C ASP A 246 -24.69 -13.93 -12.13
N GLU A 247 -25.40 -12.92 -12.67
CA GLU A 247 -26.10 -11.90 -11.89
C GLU A 247 -27.18 -12.49 -10.97
N ASN A 248 -27.98 -13.42 -11.48
CA ASN A 248 -29.12 -13.94 -10.74
C ASN A 248 -28.65 -14.78 -9.55
N LEU A 249 -27.67 -15.66 -9.78
CA LEU A 249 -27.09 -16.48 -8.73
C LEU A 249 -26.42 -15.62 -7.65
N ALA A 250 -25.63 -14.61 -8.03
CA ALA A 250 -24.98 -13.71 -7.10
C ALA A 250 -25.98 -12.96 -6.19
N VAL A 251 -27.07 -12.44 -6.77
CA VAL A 251 -28.13 -11.76 -6.02
C VAL A 251 -28.90 -12.73 -5.13
N ASN A 252 -29.22 -13.92 -5.63
CA ASN A 252 -29.95 -14.94 -4.86
C ASN A 252 -29.14 -15.43 -3.64
N LEU A 253 -27.82 -15.63 -3.80
CA LEU A 253 -26.92 -16.01 -2.72
C LEU A 253 -26.82 -14.92 -1.64
N ASP A 254 -26.58 -13.66 -2.04
CA ASP A 254 -26.51 -12.53 -1.12
C ASP A 254 -27.80 -12.38 -0.30
N ASN A 255 -28.97 -12.42 -0.96
CA ASN A 255 -30.26 -12.34 -0.28
C ASN A 255 -30.50 -13.50 0.70
N ALA A 256 -30.11 -14.72 0.33
CA ALA A 256 -30.24 -15.90 1.19
C ALA A 256 -29.33 -15.82 2.42
N ILE A 257 -28.09 -15.35 2.24
CA ILE A 257 -27.13 -15.13 3.34
C ILE A 257 -27.67 -14.06 4.28
N LEU A 258 -28.05 -12.89 3.77
CA LEU A 258 -28.60 -11.79 4.58
C LEU A 258 -29.82 -12.22 5.41
N SER A 259 -30.70 -13.04 4.83
CA SER A 259 -31.87 -13.59 5.53
C SER A 259 -31.50 -14.57 6.67
N ALA A 260 -30.39 -15.30 6.49
CA ALA A 260 -29.88 -16.27 7.45
C ALA A 260 -28.98 -15.65 8.54
N LEU A 261 -28.40 -14.46 8.29
CA LEU A 261 -27.49 -13.79 9.21
C LEU A 261 -28.10 -13.54 10.58
N ARG A 262 -27.29 -13.70 11.62
CA ARG A 262 -27.62 -13.42 13.02
C ARG A 262 -26.39 -12.82 13.70
N PRO A 263 -26.55 -12.00 14.75
CA PRO A 263 -25.41 -11.40 15.45
C PRO A 263 -24.39 -12.45 15.88
N ASP A 264 -23.10 -12.13 15.84
CA ASP A 264 -21.99 -13.03 16.24
C ASP A 264 -21.96 -14.38 15.49
N TRP A 265 -22.44 -14.43 14.25
CA TRP A 265 -22.50 -15.70 13.51
C TRP A 265 -21.13 -16.30 13.25
N LYS A 266 -20.10 -15.49 12.99
CA LYS A 266 -18.72 -15.93 12.69
C LYS A 266 -18.10 -16.79 13.81
N ARG A 267 -18.55 -16.66 15.06
CA ARG A 267 -18.05 -17.44 16.20
C ARG A 267 -18.98 -18.59 16.61
N ASN A 268 -20.11 -18.75 15.94
CA ASN A 268 -21.15 -19.69 16.34
C ASN A 268 -21.45 -20.71 15.24
N PHE A 269 -21.02 -21.95 15.48
CA PHE A 269 -21.17 -23.06 14.54
C PHE A 269 -22.62 -23.30 14.08
N GLN A 270 -23.61 -23.14 14.97
CA GLN A 270 -25.01 -23.34 14.59
C GLN A 270 -25.52 -22.23 13.65
N LYS A 271 -25.07 -20.98 13.86
CA LYS A 271 -25.41 -19.85 12.99
C LYS A 271 -24.69 -19.98 11.63
N GLN A 272 -23.41 -20.32 11.63
CA GLN A 272 -22.67 -20.66 10.40
C GLN A 272 -23.37 -21.78 9.61
N ARG A 273 -23.81 -22.85 10.28
CA ARG A 273 -24.53 -23.95 9.62
C ARG A 273 -25.85 -23.50 9.00
N LYS A 274 -26.56 -22.55 9.60
CA LYS A 274 -27.78 -21.98 8.98
C LYS A 274 -27.47 -21.22 7.69
N ILE A 275 -26.38 -20.47 7.66
CA ILE A 275 -25.93 -19.75 6.47
C ILE A 275 -25.50 -20.74 5.38
N LYS A 276 -24.69 -21.75 5.72
CA LYS A 276 -24.31 -22.84 4.80
C LYS A 276 -25.53 -23.55 4.21
N ASN A 277 -26.53 -23.87 5.03
CA ASN A 277 -27.76 -24.48 4.54
C ASN A 277 -28.55 -23.54 3.59
N ALA A 278 -28.57 -22.24 3.87
CA ALA A 278 -29.23 -21.26 2.99
C ALA A 278 -28.54 -21.19 1.63
N ILE A 279 -27.21 -21.12 1.61
CA ILE A 279 -26.38 -21.16 0.39
C ILE A 279 -26.65 -22.46 -0.39
N TYR A 280 -26.55 -23.61 0.28
CA TYR A 280 -26.78 -24.92 -0.34
C TYR A 280 -28.15 -25.01 -1.03
N ASN A 281 -29.20 -24.51 -0.38
CA ASN A 281 -30.55 -24.54 -0.95
C ASN A 281 -30.67 -23.67 -2.21
N VAL A 282 -29.99 -22.52 -2.26
CA VAL A 282 -29.94 -21.69 -3.49
C VAL A 282 -29.26 -22.47 -4.60
N LEU A 283 -28.06 -23.02 -4.36
CA LEU A 283 -27.32 -23.80 -5.36
C LEU A 283 -28.13 -25.00 -5.89
N LYS A 284 -28.84 -25.72 -5.01
CA LYS A 284 -29.75 -26.80 -5.42
C LYS A 284 -30.90 -26.31 -6.30
N THR A 285 -31.41 -25.11 -6.06
CA THR A 285 -32.49 -24.50 -6.85
C THR A 285 -32.00 -24.08 -8.23
N GLU A 286 -30.76 -23.61 -8.31
CA GLU A 286 -30.08 -23.21 -9.56
C GLU A 286 -29.55 -24.43 -10.37
N GLY A 287 -29.83 -25.65 -9.91
CA GLY A 287 -29.59 -26.87 -10.69
C GLY A 287 -28.30 -27.63 -10.36
N TYR A 288 -27.53 -27.19 -9.37
CA TYR A 288 -26.32 -27.89 -8.95
C TYR A 288 -26.67 -29.28 -8.36
N ASN A 289 -25.86 -30.28 -8.68
CA ASN A 289 -26.04 -31.61 -8.09
C ASN A 289 -25.63 -31.63 -6.59
N GLU A 290 -25.84 -32.74 -5.88
CA GLU A 290 -25.59 -32.77 -4.43
C GLU A 290 -24.12 -32.56 -4.06
N ASP A 291 -23.21 -33.13 -4.85
CA ASP A 291 -21.76 -33.04 -4.61
C ASP A 291 -21.25 -31.64 -4.95
N GLU A 292 -21.63 -31.10 -6.10
CA GLU A 292 -21.30 -29.74 -6.54
C GLU A 292 -21.83 -28.70 -5.54
N ALA A 293 -23.11 -28.77 -5.17
CA ALA A 293 -23.69 -27.82 -4.23
C ALA A 293 -22.99 -27.87 -2.86
N THR A 294 -22.51 -29.05 -2.43
CA THR A 294 -21.78 -29.18 -1.17
C THR A 294 -20.41 -28.50 -1.24
N GLN A 295 -19.68 -28.71 -2.34
CA GLN A 295 -18.38 -28.10 -2.56
C GLN A 295 -18.50 -26.57 -2.69
N GLU A 296 -19.40 -26.10 -3.55
CA GLU A 296 -19.63 -24.66 -3.77
C GLU A 296 -20.13 -23.95 -2.52
N THR A 297 -20.94 -24.63 -1.69
CA THR A 297 -21.36 -24.07 -0.39
C THR A 297 -20.17 -23.73 0.50
N ALA A 298 -19.11 -24.54 0.49
CA ALA A 298 -17.92 -24.26 1.28
C ALA A 298 -17.22 -22.99 0.77
N THR A 299 -17.00 -22.88 -0.54
CA THR A 299 -16.33 -21.72 -1.14
C THR A 299 -17.12 -20.43 -0.98
N VAL A 300 -18.43 -20.45 -1.29
CA VAL A 300 -19.31 -19.28 -1.11
C VAL A 300 -19.36 -18.83 0.34
N PHE A 301 -19.35 -19.78 1.28
CA PHE A 301 -19.30 -19.45 2.70
C PHE A 301 -17.97 -18.79 3.09
N GLU A 302 -16.83 -19.25 2.57
CA GLU A 302 -15.53 -18.60 2.79
C GLU A 302 -15.49 -17.18 2.22
N ILE A 303 -16.03 -16.96 1.02
CA ILE A 303 -16.19 -15.62 0.44
C ILE A 303 -17.03 -14.75 1.37
N ALA A 304 -18.17 -15.27 1.85
CA ALA A 304 -19.07 -14.56 2.76
C ALA A 304 -18.39 -14.20 4.10
N GLU A 305 -17.55 -15.06 4.68
CA GLU A 305 -16.83 -14.76 5.92
C GLU A 305 -15.91 -13.54 5.81
N ARG A 306 -15.45 -13.22 4.59
CA ARG A 306 -14.53 -12.10 4.31
C ARG A 306 -15.25 -10.79 3.96
N GLN A 307 -16.58 -10.80 3.82
CA GLN A 307 -17.34 -9.59 3.49
C GLN A 307 -17.64 -8.75 4.73
N VAL A 308 -17.24 -7.49 4.72
CA VAL A 308 -17.52 -6.54 5.82
C VAL A 308 -19.02 -6.28 5.96
N GLY A 309 -19.77 -6.29 4.85
CA GLY A 309 -21.23 -6.10 4.85
C GLY A 309 -22.02 -7.18 5.63
N TYR A 310 -21.37 -8.29 6.01
CA TYR A 310 -21.98 -9.36 6.79
C TYR A 310 -21.55 -9.37 8.27
N ASP A 311 -20.80 -8.37 8.72
CA ASP A 311 -20.48 -8.17 10.14
C ASP A 311 -21.69 -7.57 10.88
N VAL A 312 -22.52 -8.46 11.43
CA VAL A 312 -23.75 -8.17 12.19
C VAL A 312 -23.65 -8.69 13.63
#